data_AF-A0A9R0WH69-F1
#
_entry.id   AF-A0A9R0WH69-F1
#
_cell.length_a   1.000
_cell.length_b   1.000
_cell.length_c   1.000
_cell.angle_alpha   90.00
_cell.angle_beta   90.00
_cell.angle_gamma   90.00
#
_symmetry.space_group_name_H-M   'P 1'
#
loop_
_entity.id
_entity.type
_entity.pdbx_description
1 polymer ?
#
loop_
_entity_poly.entity_id
_entity_poly.type
_entity_poly.pdbx_seq_one_letter_code
_entity_poly.pdbx_strand_id
1 'polypeptide(L)'
;MRNDLEHFFRLPLDEKNRFGQLPGDLQGYGQAFVESEHQTLDWCDRLYLVTQPPHDREMRPWPGSLMAIIARNLGVDLPSDTYVSQALRMTYYPACPVAHDKVLGISPHSDISMLTLVWELNMVGGLQIKRQDAWVPVKPHPKALVVNVGDFLEIMTNGKYQSIEHRVTVNPHKERMSISAFHLPKFDMSVGPLSEIVGAELKKYKTLRVDEVAKVVFSSKLDGKKTKDYAMLRI
;
A
#
# COMPACT_ATOMS: atom_id res chain seq x y z
N MET A 1 11.59 6.38 -15.99
CA MET A 1 10.52 6.06 -15.01
C MET A 1 9.61 7.26 -14.71
N ARG A 2 10.12 8.39 -14.17
CA ARG A 2 9.27 9.60 -13.97
C ARG A 2 8.66 10.11 -15.29
N ASN A 3 9.50 10.38 -16.28
CA ASN A 3 9.07 10.92 -17.58
C ASN A 3 8.11 9.98 -18.31
N ASP A 4 8.36 8.67 -18.25
CA ASP A 4 7.49 7.66 -18.88
C ASP A 4 6.11 7.65 -18.23
N LEU A 5 6.05 7.82 -16.90
CA LEU A 5 4.79 7.89 -16.18
C LEU A 5 4.02 9.19 -16.44
N GLU A 6 4.73 10.32 -16.46
CA GLU A 6 4.19 11.60 -16.87
C GLU A 6 3.61 11.55 -18.28
N HIS A 7 4.32 10.90 -19.21
CA HIS A 7 3.86 10.69 -20.56
C HIS A 7 2.60 9.83 -20.60
N PHE A 8 2.60 8.68 -19.90
CA PHE A 8 1.43 7.78 -19.82
C PHE A 8 0.17 8.49 -19.34
N PHE A 9 0.22 9.24 -18.23
CA PHE A 9 -0.97 9.89 -17.68
C PHE A 9 -1.48 11.06 -18.54
N ARG A 10 -0.63 11.61 -19.42
CA ARG A 10 -0.99 12.63 -20.41
C ARG A 10 -1.58 12.07 -21.70
N LEU A 11 -1.53 10.75 -21.92
CA LEU A 11 -2.17 10.13 -23.08
C LEU A 11 -3.69 10.40 -23.08
N PRO A 12 -4.33 10.45 -24.26
CA PRO A 12 -5.77 10.48 -24.39
C PRO A 12 -6.45 9.37 -23.56
N LEU A 13 -7.66 9.64 -23.07
CA LEU A 13 -8.36 8.70 -22.19
C LEU A 13 -8.63 7.34 -22.87
N ASP A 14 -8.97 7.37 -24.15
CA ASP A 14 -9.16 6.17 -24.97
C ASP A 14 -7.87 5.33 -25.07
N GLU A 15 -6.71 5.98 -25.21
CA GLU A 15 -5.42 5.29 -25.17
C GLU A 15 -5.12 4.68 -23.80
N LYS A 16 -5.37 5.41 -22.70
CA LYS A 16 -5.19 4.89 -21.34
C LYS A 16 -6.14 3.73 -21.04
N ASN A 17 -7.38 3.79 -21.53
CA ASN A 17 -8.39 2.75 -21.36
C ASN A 17 -8.04 1.43 -22.05
N ARG A 18 -7.11 1.42 -23.02
CA ARG A 18 -6.55 0.17 -23.58
C ARG A 18 -5.79 -0.66 -22.55
N PHE A 19 -5.34 -0.03 -21.48
CA PHE A 19 -4.70 -0.67 -20.33
C PHE A 19 -5.66 -0.81 -19.15
N GLY A 20 -6.97 -0.61 -19.36
CA GLY A 20 -7.99 -0.60 -18.34
C GLY A 20 -8.04 -1.88 -17.52
N GLN A 21 -8.37 -1.77 -16.23
CA GLN A 21 -8.62 -2.93 -15.38
C GLN A 21 -9.75 -3.80 -15.96
N LEU A 22 -9.53 -5.11 -16.02
CA LEU A 22 -10.55 -6.07 -16.41
C LEU A 22 -11.44 -6.43 -15.20
N PRO A 23 -12.72 -6.81 -15.41
CA PRO A 23 -13.57 -7.28 -14.33
C PRO A 23 -12.92 -8.44 -13.55
N GLY A 24 -12.72 -8.25 -12.24
CA GLY A 24 -12.10 -9.25 -11.36
C GLY A 24 -10.56 -9.26 -11.37
N ASP A 25 -9.90 -8.43 -12.17
CA ASP A 25 -8.45 -8.23 -12.15
C ASP A 25 -8.10 -6.90 -11.45
N LEU A 26 -6.99 -6.90 -10.72
CA LEU A 26 -6.46 -5.71 -10.05
C LEU A 26 -5.50 -4.94 -10.95
N GLN A 27 -4.91 -5.60 -11.95
CA GLN A 27 -3.92 -4.98 -12.83
C GLN A 27 -4.58 -4.10 -13.90
N GLY A 28 -3.90 -3.01 -14.22
CA GLY A 28 -4.32 -2.06 -15.24
C GLY A 28 -4.62 -0.66 -14.70
N TYR A 29 -5.11 0.17 -15.60
CA TYR A 29 -5.50 1.55 -15.41
C TYR A 29 -6.95 1.63 -14.94
N GLY A 30 -7.19 2.33 -13.84
CA GLY A 30 -8.54 2.46 -13.27
C GLY A 30 -8.54 2.74 -11.78
N GLN A 31 -9.69 3.17 -11.26
CA GLN A 31 -9.90 3.24 -9.82
C GLN A 31 -10.31 1.88 -9.25
N ALA A 32 -10.19 1.73 -7.92
CA ALA A 32 -10.77 0.56 -7.24
C ALA A 32 -12.29 0.48 -7.54
N PHE A 33 -12.83 -0.75 -7.54
CA PHE A 33 -14.20 -1.05 -7.95
C PHE A 33 -15.24 -0.10 -7.31
N VAL A 34 -16.20 0.35 -8.13
CA VAL A 34 -17.36 1.14 -7.67
C VAL A 34 -18.44 0.14 -7.24
N GLU A 35 -18.75 0.13 -5.94
CA GLU A 35 -19.68 -0.80 -5.30
C GLU A 35 -21.08 -0.21 -5.13
N SER A 36 -21.23 1.11 -5.10
CA SER A 36 -22.54 1.76 -4.94
C SER A 36 -22.56 3.19 -5.49
N GLU A 37 -23.76 3.69 -5.77
CA GLU A 37 -24.00 5.08 -6.21
C GLU A 37 -23.66 6.12 -5.12
N HIS A 38 -23.61 5.71 -3.84
CA HIS A 38 -23.27 6.58 -2.71
C HIS A 38 -21.77 6.56 -2.37
N GLN A 39 -20.97 5.77 -3.09
CA GLN A 39 -19.55 5.66 -2.82
C GLN A 39 -18.82 6.94 -3.19
N THR A 40 -18.18 7.56 -2.20
CA THR A 40 -17.23 8.65 -2.47
C THR A 40 -16.03 8.10 -3.23
N LEU A 41 -15.70 8.71 -4.37
CA LEU A 41 -14.53 8.34 -5.18
C LEU A 41 -13.32 9.18 -4.80
N ASP A 42 -12.14 8.59 -4.98
CA ASP A 42 -10.87 9.27 -4.76
C ASP A 42 -10.52 10.12 -5.98
N TRP A 43 -9.91 11.28 -5.76
CA TRP A 43 -9.47 12.20 -6.82
C TRP A 43 -8.07 11.82 -7.35
N CYS A 44 -7.97 10.63 -7.93
CA CYS A 44 -6.75 10.16 -8.58
C CYS A 44 -7.01 9.14 -9.69
N ASP A 45 -6.07 9.08 -10.63
CA ASP A 45 -5.93 7.99 -11.59
C ASP A 45 -4.84 7.03 -11.08
N ARG A 46 -5.02 5.72 -11.31
CA ARG A 46 -4.06 4.70 -10.88
C ARG A 46 -3.74 3.77 -12.03
N LEU A 47 -2.49 3.34 -12.07
CA LEU A 47 -2.04 2.18 -12.83
C LEU A 47 -1.44 1.20 -11.84
N TYR A 48 -2.01 0.00 -11.76
CA TYR A 48 -1.57 -1.05 -10.85
C TYR A 48 -0.92 -2.18 -11.64
N LEU A 49 0.27 -2.61 -11.24
CA LEU A 49 1.03 -3.67 -11.89
C LEU A 49 1.58 -4.62 -10.85
N VAL A 50 1.40 -5.92 -11.04
CA VAL A 50 2.13 -6.92 -10.26
C VAL A 50 3.52 -7.06 -10.87
N THR A 51 4.56 -6.77 -10.08
CA THR A 51 5.95 -6.73 -10.54
C THR A 51 6.80 -7.86 -10.01
N GLN A 52 6.35 -8.53 -8.94
CA GLN A 52 6.94 -9.80 -8.54
C GLN A 52 5.91 -10.91 -8.44
N PRO A 53 6.26 -12.11 -8.96
CA PRO A 53 7.62 -12.52 -9.38
C PRO A 53 7.96 -12.45 -10.92
N PRO A 54 9.13 -11.95 -11.37
CA PRO A 54 9.53 -11.79 -12.81
C PRO A 54 10.03 -13.01 -13.57
N HIS A 55 10.23 -14.10 -12.87
CA HIS A 55 10.02 -15.47 -13.31
C HIS A 55 9.80 -16.34 -12.06
N ASP A 56 9.59 -15.76 -10.87
CA ASP A 56 10.53 -15.44 -9.76
C ASP A 56 11.88 -14.71 -10.02
N ARG A 57 11.94 -13.37 -10.26
CA ARG A 57 13.24 -12.62 -10.35
C ARG A 57 14.04 -12.85 -9.07
N GLU A 58 15.35 -13.04 -9.26
CA GLU A 58 16.36 -12.87 -8.24
C GLU A 58 16.35 -11.47 -7.62
N MET A 59 16.01 -11.43 -6.34
CA MET A 59 15.94 -10.25 -5.50
C MET A 59 17.26 -9.93 -4.78
N ARG A 60 18.37 -10.63 -5.08
CA ARG A 60 19.67 -10.42 -4.42
C ARG A 60 20.19 -8.96 -4.42
N PRO A 61 19.91 -8.08 -5.41
CA PRO A 61 20.37 -6.70 -5.38
C PRO A 61 19.31 -5.66 -4.94
N TRP A 62 18.07 -6.07 -4.60
CA TRP A 62 16.97 -5.19 -4.16
C TRP A 62 16.60 -5.51 -2.69
N PRO A 63 15.93 -4.64 -1.91
CA PRO A 63 16.24 -4.41 -0.49
C PRO A 63 15.86 -5.57 0.46
N GLY A 64 16.61 -6.67 0.40
CA GLY A 64 16.75 -7.62 1.50
C GLY A 64 17.36 -6.97 2.74
N SER A 65 17.99 -5.79 2.59
CA SER A 65 18.56 -5.04 3.71
C SER A 65 17.51 -4.61 4.73
N LEU A 66 16.35 -4.07 4.34
CA LEU A 66 15.41 -3.51 5.33
C LEU A 66 14.64 -4.61 6.09
N MET A 67 14.11 -5.62 5.39
CA MET A 67 13.45 -6.75 6.07
C MET A 67 14.45 -7.56 6.89
N ALA A 68 15.70 -7.74 6.44
CA ALA A 68 16.73 -8.37 7.26
C ALA A 68 17.18 -7.49 8.44
N ILE A 69 17.21 -6.15 8.30
CA ILE A 69 17.44 -5.24 9.43
C ILE A 69 16.30 -5.39 10.45
N ILE A 70 15.04 -5.41 10.00
CA ILE A 70 13.87 -5.65 10.85
C ILE A 70 13.97 -7.00 11.55
N ALA A 71 14.26 -8.07 10.82
CA ALA A 71 14.41 -9.43 11.37
C ALA A 71 15.52 -9.48 12.44
N ARG A 72 16.70 -8.93 12.12
CA ARG A 72 17.82 -8.81 13.08
C ARG A 72 17.46 -7.98 14.30
N ASN A 73 16.78 -6.85 14.13
CA ASN A 73 16.33 -6.01 15.24
C ASN A 73 15.32 -6.74 16.15
N LEU A 74 14.53 -7.64 15.57
CA LEU A 74 13.56 -8.47 16.29
C LEU A 74 14.17 -9.78 16.84
N GLY A 75 15.44 -10.08 16.53
CA GLY A 75 16.10 -11.32 16.94
C GLY A 75 15.55 -12.57 16.25
N VAL A 76 14.91 -12.43 15.09
CA VAL A 76 14.33 -13.53 14.32
C VAL A 76 15.09 -13.75 13.03
N ASP A 77 15.19 -15.00 12.60
CA ASP A 77 15.64 -15.34 11.25
C ASP A 77 14.39 -15.52 10.38
N LEU A 78 14.08 -14.54 9.53
CA LEU A 78 12.96 -14.68 8.60
C LEU A 78 13.36 -15.72 7.55
N PRO A 79 12.55 -16.78 7.31
CA PRO A 79 12.89 -17.78 6.30
C PRO A 79 13.14 -17.12 4.95
N SER A 80 14.22 -17.51 4.27
CA SER A 80 14.57 -17.03 2.92
C SER A 80 13.39 -17.15 1.95
N ASP A 81 12.54 -18.15 2.16
CA ASP A 81 11.44 -18.52 1.28
C ASP A 81 10.15 -17.73 1.48
N THR A 82 10.17 -16.73 2.38
CA THR A 82 9.10 -15.71 2.56
C THR A 82 9.06 -14.73 1.36
N TYR A 83 9.39 -15.20 0.15
CA TYR A 83 9.58 -14.35 -1.01
C TYR A 83 8.31 -13.60 -1.35
N VAL A 84 8.50 -12.29 -1.32
CA VAL A 84 7.50 -11.25 -1.31
C VAL A 84 6.82 -11.13 -2.67
N SER A 85 5.50 -11.24 -2.73
CA SER A 85 4.75 -10.73 -3.89
C SER A 85 4.89 -9.20 -3.90
N GLN A 86 5.27 -8.63 -5.04
CA GLN A 86 5.45 -7.19 -5.18
C GLN A 86 4.44 -6.65 -6.17
N ALA A 87 3.80 -5.55 -5.78
CA ALA A 87 2.99 -4.76 -6.68
C ALA A 87 3.48 -3.31 -6.69
N LEU A 88 3.38 -2.67 -7.85
CA LEU A 88 3.55 -1.25 -8.01
C LEU A 88 2.19 -0.60 -8.25
N ARG A 89 1.90 0.45 -7.49
CA ARG A 89 0.82 1.40 -7.79
C ARG A 89 1.45 2.71 -8.20
N MET A 90 1.23 3.10 -9.44
CA MET A 90 1.54 4.43 -9.95
C MET A 90 0.27 5.26 -9.81
N THR A 91 0.37 6.43 -9.20
CA THR A 91 -0.80 7.27 -8.93
C THR A 91 -0.57 8.69 -9.40
N TYR A 92 -1.53 9.19 -10.16
CA TYR A 92 -1.59 10.55 -10.64
C TYR A 92 -2.75 11.27 -9.95
N TYR A 93 -2.46 12.41 -9.37
CA TYR A 93 -3.42 13.24 -8.64
C TYR A 93 -3.55 14.55 -9.41
N PRO A 94 -4.62 14.76 -10.20
CA PRO A 94 -4.83 16.02 -10.89
C PRO A 94 -4.94 17.18 -9.89
N ALA A 95 -4.55 18.39 -10.32
CA ALA A 95 -4.87 19.60 -9.57
C ALA A 95 -6.40 19.74 -9.42
N CYS A 96 -6.85 20.20 -8.25
CA CYS A 96 -8.28 20.37 -7.96
C CYS A 96 -8.58 21.81 -7.50
N PRO A 97 -8.65 22.80 -8.41
CA PRO A 97 -8.76 24.21 -8.03
C PRO A 97 -10.02 24.56 -7.24
N VAL A 98 -11.12 23.85 -7.46
CA VAL A 98 -12.45 24.22 -6.92
C VAL A 98 -12.82 23.45 -5.65
N ALA A 99 -12.43 22.18 -5.54
CA ALA A 99 -12.95 21.27 -4.51
C ALA A 99 -11.84 20.54 -3.72
N HIS A 100 -10.61 21.06 -3.74
CA HIS A 100 -9.46 20.40 -3.09
C HIS A 100 -9.64 20.15 -1.58
N ASP A 101 -10.47 20.94 -0.93
CA ASP A 101 -10.84 20.84 0.49
C ASP A 101 -12.01 19.87 0.74
N LYS A 102 -12.71 19.44 -0.31
CA LYS A 102 -13.88 18.56 -0.26
C LYS A 102 -13.61 17.14 -0.77
N VAL A 103 -12.48 16.92 -1.44
CA VAL A 103 -12.09 15.62 -1.99
C VAL A 103 -10.73 15.18 -1.44
N LEU A 104 -10.51 13.87 -1.42
CA LEU A 104 -9.22 13.28 -1.10
C LEU A 104 -8.63 12.64 -2.35
N GLY A 105 -7.31 12.72 -2.48
CA GLY A 105 -6.58 12.01 -3.51
C GLY A 105 -6.58 10.50 -3.26
N ILE A 106 -6.46 10.10 -2.01
CA ILE A 106 -6.70 8.73 -1.53
C ILE A 106 -7.35 8.81 -0.15
N SER A 107 -8.46 8.10 0.03
CA SER A 107 -9.20 7.97 1.29
C SER A 107 -8.34 7.39 2.44
N PRO A 108 -8.65 7.66 3.72
CA PRO A 108 -7.93 7.10 4.86
C PRO A 108 -7.88 5.57 4.87
N HIS A 109 -6.68 4.99 4.95
CA HIS A 109 -6.48 3.53 4.99
C HIS A 109 -5.16 3.15 5.66
N SER A 110 -5.03 1.89 6.06
CA SER A 110 -3.73 1.23 6.27
C SER A 110 -3.39 0.32 5.08
N ASP A 111 -2.09 0.09 4.85
CA ASP A 111 -1.67 -0.80 3.77
C ASP A 111 -1.73 -2.26 4.23
N ILE A 112 -2.35 -3.13 3.44
CA ILE A 112 -2.36 -4.58 3.68
C ILE A 112 -0.94 -5.20 3.65
N SER A 113 0.02 -4.57 2.97
CA SER A 113 1.40 -5.07 2.77
C SER A 113 2.16 -5.42 4.07
N MET A 114 3.34 -6.03 3.97
CA MET A 114 4.31 -6.01 5.07
C MET A 114 5.02 -4.66 5.15
N LEU A 115 5.56 -4.20 4.02
CA LEU A 115 6.20 -2.90 3.87
C LEU A 115 5.77 -2.24 2.58
N THR A 116 5.61 -0.93 2.62
CA THR A 116 5.41 -0.12 1.42
C THR A 116 6.49 0.93 1.31
N LEU A 117 7.05 1.07 0.11
CA LEU A 117 8.06 2.06 -0.24
C LEU A 117 7.42 3.04 -1.22
N VAL A 118 7.35 4.32 -0.85
CA VAL A 118 6.73 5.37 -1.67
C VAL A 118 7.81 6.32 -2.18
N TRP A 119 7.82 6.49 -3.50
CA TRP A 119 8.61 7.50 -4.18
C TRP A 119 7.73 8.65 -4.65
N GLU A 120 7.96 9.83 -4.08
CA GLU A 120 7.35 11.10 -4.52
C GLU A 120 8.05 11.61 -5.78
N LEU A 121 7.33 11.69 -6.91
CA LEU A 121 7.96 11.98 -8.20
C LEU A 121 8.15 13.48 -8.44
N ASN A 122 7.16 14.33 -8.19
CA ASN A 122 7.25 15.74 -8.56
C ASN A 122 7.35 16.69 -7.35
N MET A 123 7.68 16.16 -6.17
CA MET A 123 7.89 16.93 -4.93
C MET A 123 6.68 17.75 -4.46
N VAL A 124 5.49 17.45 -4.98
CA VAL A 124 4.23 18.03 -4.52
C VAL A 124 3.77 17.23 -3.30
N GLY A 125 3.52 17.93 -2.19
CA GLY A 125 3.01 17.31 -0.97
C GLY A 125 1.57 16.81 -1.13
N GLY A 126 1.10 16.04 -0.15
CA GLY A 126 -0.27 15.54 -0.13
C GLY A 126 -0.46 14.38 0.83
N LEU A 127 0.57 13.54 0.98
CA LEU A 127 0.59 12.44 1.92
C LEU A 127 0.48 12.94 3.38
N GLN A 128 -0.44 12.34 4.13
CA GLN A 128 -0.64 12.59 5.56
C GLN A 128 -0.74 11.25 6.30
N ILE A 129 -0.13 11.17 7.48
CA ILE A 129 -0.25 10.02 8.40
C ILE A 129 -1.08 10.41 9.62
N LYS A 130 -1.78 9.47 10.21
CA LYS A 130 -2.56 9.68 11.43
C LYS A 130 -1.69 9.41 12.65
N ARG A 131 -1.56 10.41 13.53
CA ARG A 131 -0.82 10.31 14.80
C ARG A 131 -1.63 11.00 15.89
N GLN A 132 -1.98 10.27 16.95
CA GLN A 132 -2.77 10.79 18.07
C GLN A 132 -4.04 11.53 17.58
N ASP A 133 -4.80 10.87 16.68
CA ASP A 133 -6.01 11.39 16.04
C ASP A 133 -5.85 12.66 15.18
N ALA A 134 -4.62 13.16 15.00
CA ALA A 134 -4.30 14.25 14.11
C ALA A 134 -3.69 13.75 12.79
N TRP A 135 -4.03 14.42 11.69
CA TRP A 135 -3.39 14.22 10.39
C TRP A 135 -2.11 15.04 10.28
N VAL A 136 -0.97 14.36 10.17
CA VAL A 136 0.35 14.98 10.09
C VAL A 136 0.89 14.88 8.66
N PRO A 137 1.25 16.00 8.01
CA PRO A 137 1.78 15.97 6.65
C PRO A 137 3.19 15.37 6.59
N VAL A 138 3.43 14.53 5.59
CA VAL A 138 4.76 14.02 5.26
C VAL A 138 5.37 14.93 4.19
N LYS A 139 6.50 15.57 4.50
CA LYS A 139 7.18 16.46 3.55
C LYS A 139 7.99 15.63 2.55
N PRO A 140 7.77 15.76 1.23
CA PRO A 140 8.60 15.12 0.23
C PRO A 140 10.06 15.55 0.37
N HIS A 141 11.00 14.62 0.16
CA HIS A 141 12.43 14.89 0.17
C HIS A 141 13.10 14.31 -1.09
N PRO A 142 13.94 15.08 -1.81
CA PRO A 142 14.39 14.72 -3.16
C PRO A 142 15.31 13.49 -3.22
N LYS A 143 15.85 13.06 -2.08
CA LYS A 143 16.78 11.91 -1.95
C LYS A 143 16.26 10.82 -1.00
N ALA A 144 14.96 10.81 -0.70
CA ALA A 144 14.39 9.86 0.24
C ALA A 144 13.18 9.11 -0.36
N LEU A 145 12.98 7.90 0.13
CA LEU A 145 11.73 7.18 0.02
C LEU A 145 11.01 7.29 1.36
N VAL A 146 9.68 7.36 1.31
CA VAL A 146 8.86 7.13 2.49
C VAL A 146 8.68 5.62 2.64
N VAL A 147 8.90 5.10 3.84
CA VAL A 147 8.68 3.68 4.14
C VAL A 147 7.63 3.56 5.23
N ASN A 148 6.63 2.71 5.03
CA ASN A 148 5.61 2.43 6.02
C ASN A 148 5.45 0.93 6.27
N VAL A 149 5.13 0.61 7.52
CA VAL A 149 4.71 -0.71 7.97
C VAL A 149 3.26 -0.91 7.53
N GLY A 150 2.95 -2.10 7.02
CA GLY A 150 1.59 -2.51 6.73
C GLY A 150 1.09 -3.61 7.68
N ASP A 151 -0.18 -3.97 7.49
CA ASP A 151 -0.97 -4.79 8.40
C ASP A 151 -0.38 -6.18 8.59
N PHE A 152 0.16 -6.81 7.53
CA PHE A 152 0.77 -8.14 7.68
C PHE A 152 2.01 -8.11 8.58
N LEU A 153 2.84 -7.07 8.51
CA LEU A 153 4.01 -6.97 9.38
C LEU A 153 3.60 -6.66 10.83
N GLU A 154 2.55 -5.87 11.05
CA GLU A 154 1.96 -5.68 12.38
C GLU A 154 1.50 -7.02 12.98
N ILE A 155 0.76 -7.83 12.20
CA ILE A 155 0.29 -9.16 12.60
C ILE A 155 1.47 -10.07 12.94
N MET A 156 2.46 -10.19 12.05
CA MET A 156 3.64 -11.04 12.25
C MET A 156 4.42 -10.67 13.51
N THR A 157 4.48 -9.38 13.82
CA THR A 157 5.21 -8.86 14.98
C THR A 157 4.38 -8.77 16.25
N ASN A 158 3.18 -9.36 16.27
CA ASN A 158 2.24 -9.30 17.40
C ASN A 158 1.99 -7.86 17.89
N GLY A 159 2.01 -6.88 16.98
CA GLY A 159 1.78 -5.47 17.26
C GLY A 159 3.02 -4.67 17.70
N LYS A 160 4.23 -5.24 17.66
CA LYS A 160 5.47 -4.49 17.98
C LYS A 160 5.76 -3.40 16.94
N TYR A 161 5.49 -3.68 15.66
CA TYR A 161 5.44 -2.64 14.63
C TYR A 161 4.00 -2.32 14.27
N GLN A 162 3.70 -1.03 14.17
CA GLN A 162 2.33 -0.56 13.97
C GLN A 162 2.14 -0.07 12.54
N SER A 163 1.10 -0.59 11.90
CA SER A 163 0.55 -0.13 10.63
C SER A 163 -0.29 1.13 10.88
N ILE A 164 0.14 2.24 10.27
CA ILE A 164 -0.42 3.57 10.52
C ILE A 164 -1.41 3.94 9.40
N GLU A 165 -2.57 4.44 9.81
CA GLU A 165 -3.57 4.97 8.87
C GLU A 165 -3.00 6.22 8.20
N HIS A 166 -3.14 6.30 6.89
CA HIS A 166 -2.64 7.40 6.08
C HIS A 166 -3.63 7.74 4.97
N ARG A 167 -3.53 8.96 4.45
CA ARG A 167 -4.38 9.47 3.36
C ARG A 167 -3.57 10.37 2.44
N VAL A 168 -4.14 10.71 1.29
CA VAL A 168 -3.56 11.71 0.39
C VAL A 168 -4.57 12.82 0.14
N THR A 169 -4.15 14.06 0.39
CA THR A 169 -4.88 15.28 0.03
C THR A 169 -4.51 15.73 -1.38
N VAL A 170 -5.37 16.51 -2.02
CA VAL A 170 -5.11 17.07 -3.36
C VAL A 170 -4.65 18.53 -3.28
N ASN A 171 -3.87 18.95 -4.27
CA ASN A 171 -3.39 20.32 -4.37
C ASN A 171 -4.28 21.12 -5.35
N PRO A 172 -4.59 22.39 -5.08
CA PRO A 172 -5.45 23.20 -5.96
C PRO A 172 -4.80 23.58 -7.30
N HIS A 173 -3.47 23.57 -7.40
CA HIS A 173 -2.75 24.18 -8.51
C HIS A 173 -1.75 23.26 -9.20
N LYS A 174 -1.31 22.20 -8.53
CA LYS A 174 -0.29 21.29 -9.05
C LYS A 174 -0.78 19.87 -9.00
N GLU A 175 -0.53 19.13 -10.06
CA GLU A 175 -0.65 17.69 -10.03
C GLU A 175 0.37 17.08 -9.07
N ARG A 176 0.05 15.96 -8.44
CA ARG A 176 1.01 15.14 -7.69
C ARG A 176 1.17 13.79 -8.40
N MET A 177 2.36 13.22 -8.34
CA MET A 177 2.62 11.86 -8.82
C MET A 177 3.45 11.08 -7.82
N SER A 178 3.09 9.81 -7.62
CA SER A 178 3.82 8.90 -6.73
C SER A 178 3.87 7.49 -7.29
N ILE A 179 4.90 6.74 -6.91
CA ILE A 179 4.99 5.29 -7.13
C ILE A 179 5.09 4.63 -5.77
N SER A 180 4.15 3.72 -5.47
CA SER A 180 4.15 2.90 -4.25
C SER A 180 4.53 1.48 -4.61
N ALA A 181 5.54 0.92 -3.95
CA ALA A 181 5.96 -0.47 -4.07
C ALA A 181 5.55 -1.25 -2.82
N PHE A 182 4.53 -2.09 -2.96
CA PHE A 182 3.99 -2.94 -1.89
C PHE A 182 4.76 -4.24 -1.84
N HIS A 183 5.26 -4.59 -0.66
CA HIS A 183 5.93 -5.85 -0.38
C HIS A 183 4.96 -6.71 0.43
N LEU A 184 4.31 -7.66 -0.22
CA LEU A 184 3.30 -8.53 0.37
C LEU A 184 3.86 -9.94 0.63
N PRO A 185 3.30 -10.69 1.58
CA PRO A 185 3.52 -12.13 1.66
C PRO A 185 3.02 -12.82 0.38
N LYS A 186 3.45 -14.07 0.13
CA LYS A 186 2.88 -14.87 -0.98
C LYS A 186 1.38 -15.09 -0.77
N PHE A 187 0.63 -15.10 -1.86
CA PHE A 187 -0.83 -15.20 -1.83
C PHE A 187 -1.36 -16.51 -1.24
N ASP A 188 -0.65 -17.62 -1.40
CA ASP A 188 -1.06 -18.94 -0.92
C ASP A 188 -0.62 -19.24 0.52
N MET A 189 0.12 -18.33 1.15
CA MET A 189 0.63 -18.49 2.51
C MET A 189 -0.39 -18.11 3.59
N SER A 190 -0.13 -18.64 4.79
CA SER A 190 -0.77 -18.17 6.01
C SER A 190 0.17 -17.26 6.80
N VAL A 191 -0.35 -16.16 7.33
CA VAL A 191 0.38 -15.15 8.10
C VAL A 191 -0.23 -15.03 9.47
N GLY A 192 0.58 -15.12 10.51
CA GLY A 192 0.20 -14.92 11.89
C GLY A 192 1.38 -14.44 12.73
N PRO A 193 1.16 -14.13 14.01
CA PRO A 193 2.23 -13.78 14.94
C PRO A 193 3.35 -14.82 14.97
N LEU A 194 4.60 -14.38 14.76
CA LEU A 194 5.78 -15.23 14.83
C LEU A 194 5.96 -15.77 16.25
N SER A 195 6.13 -17.08 16.39
CA SER A 195 6.24 -17.77 17.67
C SER A 195 7.35 -17.20 18.56
N GLU A 196 8.47 -16.85 17.94
CA GLU A 196 9.67 -16.27 18.53
C GLU A 196 9.41 -14.86 19.08
N ILE A 197 8.45 -14.14 18.49
CA ILE A 197 8.06 -12.79 18.91
C ILE A 197 7.01 -12.85 20.01
N VAL A 198 6.06 -13.79 19.90
CA VAL A 198 5.02 -14.01 20.92
C VAL A 198 5.68 -14.48 22.21
N GLY A 199 6.53 -15.52 22.15
CA GLY A 199 7.20 -16.08 23.33
C GLY A 199 6.19 -16.39 24.45
N ALA A 200 6.33 -15.69 25.58
CA ALA A 200 5.41 -15.78 26.73
C ALA A 200 4.26 -14.75 26.72
N GLU A 201 4.22 -13.83 25.76
CA GLU A 201 3.15 -12.85 25.62
C GLU A 201 1.86 -13.48 25.06
N LEU A 202 0.73 -12.80 25.30
CA LEU A 202 -0.53 -13.19 24.70
C LEU A 202 -0.53 -12.90 23.19
N LYS A 203 -0.98 -13.90 22.42
CA LYS A 203 -1.21 -13.77 20.98
C LYS A 203 -2.37 -12.80 20.75
N LYS A 204 -2.13 -11.70 20.02
CA LYS A 204 -3.14 -10.65 19.75
C LYS A 204 -3.89 -10.83 18.43
N TYR A 205 -3.31 -11.56 17.48
CA TYR A 205 -3.86 -11.73 16.14
C TYR A 205 -4.01 -13.21 15.77
N LYS A 206 -5.02 -13.52 14.95
CA LYS A 206 -5.22 -14.84 14.34
C LYS A 206 -4.18 -15.07 13.23
N THR A 207 -3.99 -16.35 12.89
CA THR A 207 -3.30 -16.71 11.65
C THR A 207 -4.33 -16.66 10.51
N LEU A 208 -4.02 -15.96 9.42
CA LEU A 208 -4.91 -15.71 8.29
C LEU A 208 -4.28 -16.19 6.99
N ARG A 209 -5.09 -16.70 6.05
CA ARG A 209 -4.61 -16.95 4.67
C ARG A 209 -4.60 -15.65 3.87
N VAL A 210 -3.53 -15.41 3.11
CA VAL A 210 -3.30 -14.13 2.42
C VAL A 210 -4.31 -13.93 1.28
N ASP A 211 -4.64 -14.97 0.53
CA ASP A 211 -5.66 -14.98 -0.53
C ASP A 211 -7.06 -14.60 -0.02
N GLU A 212 -7.45 -15.07 1.16
CA GLU A 212 -8.73 -14.73 1.80
C GLU A 212 -8.79 -13.26 2.20
N VAL A 213 -7.72 -12.75 2.81
CA VAL A 213 -7.64 -11.33 3.20
C VAL A 213 -7.62 -10.43 1.97
N ALA A 214 -6.85 -10.81 0.95
CA ALA A 214 -6.80 -10.08 -0.32
C ALA A 214 -8.19 -9.97 -0.94
N LYS A 215 -8.97 -11.06 -1.00
CA LYS A 215 -10.36 -11.01 -1.51
C LYS A 215 -11.20 -9.98 -0.76
N VAL A 216 -11.16 -9.96 0.57
CA VAL A 216 -11.95 -9.01 1.39
C VAL A 216 -11.50 -7.56 1.19
N VAL A 217 -10.18 -7.33 1.10
CA VAL A 217 -9.62 -5.98 0.93
C VAL A 217 -9.82 -5.45 -0.48
N PHE A 218 -9.79 -6.32 -1.49
CA PHE A 218 -9.94 -5.93 -2.89
C PHE A 218 -11.39 -5.98 -3.38
N SER A 219 -12.30 -6.65 -2.67
CA SER A 219 -13.75 -6.60 -2.93
C SER A 219 -14.45 -5.42 -2.27
N SER A 220 -13.72 -4.56 -1.54
CA SER A 220 -14.28 -3.40 -0.87
C SER A 220 -13.41 -2.15 -1.04
N LYS A 221 -14.01 -0.96 -1.01
CA LYS A 221 -13.26 0.31 -0.96
C LYS A 221 -12.26 0.31 0.22
N LEU A 222 -11.05 0.82 -0.02
CA LEU A 222 -10.07 1.13 1.03
C LEU A 222 -10.69 2.12 2.03
N ASP A 223 -10.94 1.64 3.25
CA ASP A 223 -11.54 2.43 4.32
C ASP A 223 -11.06 1.90 5.67
N GLY A 224 -10.31 2.73 6.40
CA GLY A 224 -9.84 2.41 7.74
C GLY A 224 -8.84 1.23 7.80
N LYS A 225 -8.98 0.38 8.83
CA LYS A 225 -8.05 -0.72 9.16
C LYS A 225 -8.68 -2.11 9.06
N LYS A 226 -9.48 -2.34 8.00
CA LYS A 226 -10.29 -3.55 7.80
C LYS A 226 -9.54 -4.87 8.02
N THR A 227 -8.34 -5.02 7.46
CA THR A 227 -7.53 -6.24 7.59
C THR A 227 -7.14 -6.52 9.04
N LYS A 228 -6.58 -5.51 9.72
CA LYS A 228 -6.13 -5.63 11.10
C LYS A 228 -7.31 -5.92 12.04
N ASP A 229 -8.43 -5.24 11.85
CA ASP A 229 -9.63 -5.44 12.68
C ASP A 229 -10.24 -6.84 12.46
N TYR A 230 -10.16 -7.39 11.23
CA TYR A 230 -10.53 -8.78 10.94
C TYR A 230 -9.59 -9.80 11.63
N ALA A 231 -8.29 -9.49 11.68
CA ALA A 231 -7.26 -10.37 12.25
C ALA A 231 -7.25 -10.41 13.78
N MET A 232 -7.78 -9.38 14.45
CA MET A 232 -7.67 -9.23 15.90
C MET A 232 -8.39 -10.36 16.66
N LEU A 233 -7.71 -10.94 17.65
CA LEU A 233 -8.35 -11.82 18.63
C LEU A 233 -9.15 -10.94 19.60
N ARG A 234 -10.45 -11.19 19.69
CA ARG A 234 -11.29 -10.63 20.76
C ARG A 234 -11.03 -11.49 21.99
N ILE A 235 -10.21 -11.00 22.91
CA ILE A 235 -9.91 -11.62 24.20
C ILE A 235 -10.71 -10.89 25.27
#